data_AF-A0A4R9JGV2-F1
#
_entry.id   AF-A0A4R9JGV2-F1
#
_cell.length_a   1.000
_cell.length_b   1.000
_cell.length_c   1.000
_cell.angle_alpha   90.00
_cell.angle_beta   90.00
_cell.angle_gamma   90.00
#
_symmetry.space_group_name_H-M   'P 1'
#
loop_
_entity.id
_entity.type
_entity.pdbx_description
1 polymer ?
#
loop_
_entity_poly.entity_id
_entity_poly.type
_entity_poly.pdbx_seq_one_letter_code
_entity_poly.pdbx_strand_id
1 'polypeptide(L)'
;MKKYGILLLLLALVTLWDFSKDNAPKFGVKAKVNQSSECKLLCEKASLCLKEDQKKLQDPKMYQFACEILCTKQYQLFSGCSKAIGESCSSGELCIKNQTKGLF
;
A
#
# COMPACT_ATOMS: atom_id res chain seq x y z
N MET A 1 10.62 -24.23 -40.16
CA MET A 1 9.57 -23.99 -39.14
C MET A 1 10.10 -23.94 -37.69
N LYS A 2 11.03 -24.80 -37.24
CA LYS A 2 11.49 -24.82 -35.82
C LYS A 2 12.35 -23.62 -35.35
N LYS A 3 13.01 -22.88 -36.26
CA LYS A 3 13.93 -21.78 -35.89
C LYS A 3 13.23 -20.55 -35.29
N TYR A 4 11.95 -20.34 -35.59
CA TYR A 4 11.18 -19.20 -35.08
C TYR A 4 10.47 -19.50 -33.75
N GLY A 5 10.43 -20.76 -33.31
CA GLY A 5 9.74 -21.14 -32.07
C GLY A 5 10.38 -20.53 -30.83
N ILE A 6 11.71 -20.51 -30.76
CA ILE A 6 12.47 -19.87 -29.69
C ILE A 6 12.25 -18.35 -29.69
N LEU A 7 12.18 -17.74 -30.88
CA LEU A 7 11.95 -16.30 -31.03
C LEU A 7 10.55 -15.90 -30.55
N LEU A 8 9.52 -16.69 -30.88
CA LEU A 8 8.15 -16.50 -30.39
C LEU A 8 8.04 -16.69 -28.88
N LEU A 9 8.77 -17.65 -28.32
CA LEU A 9 8.78 -17.91 -26.88
C LEU A 9 9.48 -16.78 -26.11
N LEU A 10 10.57 -16.24 -26.65
CA LEU A 10 11.22 -15.03 -26.12
C LEU A 10 10.29 -13.81 -26.19
N LEU A 11 9.58 -13.63 -27.30
CA LEU A 11 8.62 -12.53 -27.46
C LEU A 11 7.46 -12.64 -26.46
N ALA A 12 6.96 -13.85 -26.22
CA ALA A 12 5.94 -14.12 -25.21
C ALA A 12 6.46 -13.81 -23.78
N LEU A 13 7.69 -14.19 -23.46
CA LEU A 13 8.31 -13.87 -22.16
C LEU A 13 8.49 -12.37 -21.95
N VAL A 14 8.96 -11.64 -22.97
CA VAL A 14 9.15 -10.18 -22.88
C VAL A 14 7.81 -9.47 -22.73
N THR A 15 6.77 -9.88 -23.46
CA THR A 15 5.43 -9.29 -23.34
C THR A 15 4.77 -9.59 -21.99
N LEU A 16 4.91 -10.82 -21.47
CA LEU A 16 4.46 -11.16 -20.10
C LEU A 16 5.21 -10.35 -19.04
N TRP A 17 6.52 -10.15 -19.22
CA TRP A 17 7.33 -9.35 -18.31
C TRP A 17 6.91 -7.89 -18.31
N ASP A 18 6.73 -7.30 -19.50
CA ASP A 18 6.31 -5.92 -19.67
C ASP A 18 4.93 -5.67 -19.03
N PHE A 19 3.98 -6.58 -19.28
CA PHE A 19 2.66 -6.53 -18.64
C PHE A 19 2.73 -6.72 -17.12
N SER A 20 3.59 -7.60 -16.63
CA SER A 20 3.76 -7.82 -15.18
C SER A 20 4.38 -6.60 -14.48
N LYS A 21 5.28 -5.88 -15.14
CA LYS A 21 5.97 -4.72 -14.57
C LYS A 21 5.03 -3.55 -14.32
N ASP A 22 4.02 -3.37 -15.17
CA ASP A 22 3.05 -2.31 -15.00
C ASP A 22 1.95 -2.60 -13.97
N ASN A 23 1.74 -3.88 -13.64
CA ASN A 23 0.80 -4.30 -12.59
C ASN A 23 1.42 -4.36 -11.19
N ALA A 24 2.73 -4.14 -11.04
CA ALA A 24 3.37 -4.09 -9.74
C ALA A 24 3.03 -2.78 -9.00
N PRO A 25 2.77 -2.81 -7.67
CA PRO A 25 2.54 -1.61 -6.89
C PRO A 25 3.76 -0.68 -6.96
N LYS A 26 3.57 0.53 -7.49
CA LYS A 26 4.62 1.53 -7.67
C LYS A 26 4.67 2.41 -6.43
N PHE A 27 5.84 2.48 -5.78
CA PHE A 27 6.09 3.40 -4.67
C PHE A 27 5.94 4.86 -5.14
N GLY A 28 5.31 5.71 -4.33
CA GLY A 28 5.18 7.14 -4.60
C GLY A 28 4.06 7.56 -5.56
N VAL A 29 3.19 6.63 -5.98
CA VAL A 29 1.98 6.99 -6.73
C VAL A 29 0.98 7.63 -5.77
N LYS A 30 0.74 8.93 -5.98
CA LYS A 30 -0.22 9.71 -5.20
C LYS A 30 -1.65 9.24 -5.44
N ALA A 31 -2.46 9.25 -4.38
CA ALA A 31 -3.90 9.02 -4.46
C ALA A 31 -4.57 9.98 -5.46
N LYS A 32 -5.49 9.47 -6.28
CA LYS A 32 -6.42 10.32 -7.05
C LYS A 32 -7.46 10.95 -6.09
N VAL A 33 -8.14 12.02 -6.50
CA VAL A 33 -9.08 12.78 -5.65
C VAL A 33 -10.16 11.91 -4.98
N ASN A 34 -10.61 10.84 -5.63
CA ASN A 34 -11.63 9.95 -5.07
C ASN A 34 -11.04 8.97 -4.02
N GLN A 35 -9.73 8.70 -4.10
CA GLN A 35 -8.99 7.75 -3.27
C GLN A 35 -8.48 8.38 -1.96
N SER A 36 -8.39 9.71 -1.88
CA SER A 36 -8.01 10.41 -0.64
C SER A 36 -9.06 10.28 0.46
N SER A 37 -10.34 10.12 0.09
CA SER A 37 -11.44 9.89 1.04
C SER A 37 -11.29 8.55 1.79
N GLU A 38 -10.76 7.53 1.12
CA GLU A 38 -10.47 6.23 1.74
C GLU A 38 -9.31 6.31 2.74
N CYS A 39 -8.32 7.17 2.48
CA CYS A 39 -7.22 7.39 3.41
C CYS A 39 -7.69 7.98 4.75
N LYS A 40 -8.64 8.91 4.72
CA LYS A 40 -9.22 9.47 5.95
C LYS A 40 -9.86 8.38 6.81
N LEU A 41 -10.67 7.52 6.19
CA LEU A 41 -11.36 6.42 6.85
C LEU A 41 -10.38 5.36 7.39
N LEU A 42 -9.32 5.06 6.62
CA LEU A 42 -8.26 4.15 7.02
C LEU A 42 -7.48 4.68 8.23
N CYS A 43 -7.15 5.97 8.23
CA CYS A 43 -6.43 6.62 9.32
C CYS A 43 -7.27 6.76 10.60
N GLU A 44 -8.58 6.98 10.46
CA GLU A 44 -9.51 6.94 11.59
C GLU A 44 -9.52 5.56 12.24
N LYS A 45 -9.60 4.48 11.44
CA LYS A 45 -9.49 3.10 11.95
C LYS A 45 -8.13 2.80 12.56
N ALA A 46 -7.04 3.25 11.94
CA ALA A 46 -5.69 3.06 12.46
C ALA A 46 -5.48 3.78 13.81
N SER A 47 -6.13 4.93 14.02
CA SER A 47 -6.06 5.66 15.30
C SER A 47 -6.65 4.86 16.48
N LEU A 48 -7.61 3.97 16.20
CA LEU A 48 -8.18 3.05 17.20
C LEU A 48 -7.17 1.97 17.62
N CYS A 49 -6.20 1.67 16.77
CA CYS A 49 -5.13 0.71 17.04
C CYS A 49 -3.96 1.29 17.86
N LEU A 50 -3.95 2.60 18.12
CA LEU A 50 -2.96 3.22 18.99
C LEU A 50 -3.16 2.78 20.44
N LYS A 51 -2.07 2.35 21.07
CA LYS A 51 -2.04 2.07 22.51
C LYS A 51 -2.15 3.37 23.33
N GLU A 52 -2.63 3.27 24.56
CA GLU A 52 -2.84 4.40 25.51
C GLU A 52 -1.58 5.28 25.69
N ASP A 53 -0.42 4.66 25.78
CA ASP A 53 0.89 5.31 25.86
C ASP A 53 1.19 6.13 24.60
N GLN A 54 0.87 5.61 23.41
CA GLN A 54 1.07 6.33 22.15
C GLN A 54 0.08 7.49 21.96
N LYS A 55 -1.17 7.31 22.43
CA LYS A 55 -2.19 8.38 22.42
C LYS A 55 -1.83 9.56 23.32
N LYS A 56 -1.10 9.32 24.42
CA LYS A 56 -0.64 10.39 25.33
C LYS A 56 0.56 11.17 24.78
N LEU A 57 1.38 10.53 23.94
CA LEU A 57 2.59 11.11 23.36
C LEU A 57 2.33 11.89 22.06
N GLN A 58 1.22 11.64 21.37
CA GLN A 58 0.90 12.27 20.09
C GLN A 58 -0.41 13.05 20.14
N ASP A 59 -0.39 14.28 19.64
CA ASP A 59 -1.62 15.03 19.40
C ASP A 59 -2.47 14.26 18.36
N PRO A 60 -3.74 13.93 18.67
CA PRO A 60 -4.58 13.11 17.80
C PRO A 60 -4.77 13.72 16.40
N LYS A 61 -4.76 15.06 16.28
CA LYS A 61 -4.83 15.73 14.97
C LYS A 61 -3.53 15.59 14.19
N MET A 62 -2.38 15.66 14.86
CA MET A 62 -1.09 15.48 14.22
C MET A 62 -0.90 14.05 13.71
N TYR A 63 -1.33 13.05 14.48
CA TYR A 63 -1.33 11.66 14.03
C TYR A 63 -2.21 11.47 12.79
N GLN A 64 -3.43 12.01 12.83
CA GLN A 64 -4.37 11.89 11.72
C GLN A 64 -3.82 12.54 10.44
N PHE A 65 -3.25 13.74 10.54
CA PHE A 65 -2.58 14.40 9.40
C PHE A 65 -1.39 13.61 8.89
N ALA A 66 -0.52 13.10 9.78
CA ALA A 66 0.65 12.32 9.38
C ALA A 66 0.24 11.03 8.65
N CYS A 67 -0.78 10.34 9.16
CA CYS A 67 -1.33 9.15 8.53
C CYS A 67 -1.95 9.48 7.16
N GLU A 68 -2.75 10.55 7.05
CA GLU A 68 -3.37 10.94 5.78
C GLU A 68 -2.32 11.33 4.73
N ILE A 69 -1.26 12.04 5.13
CA ILE A 69 -0.13 12.38 4.25
C ILE A 69 0.62 11.13 3.79
N LEU A 70 0.89 10.19 4.70
CA LEU A 70 1.54 8.92 4.36
C LEU A 70 0.67 8.09 3.41
N CYS A 71 -0.62 7.93 3.73
CA CYS A 71 -1.56 7.19 2.93
C CYS A 71 -1.74 7.81 1.55
N THR A 72 -1.89 9.13 1.44
CA THR A 72 -2.05 9.80 0.14
C THR A 72 -0.78 9.74 -0.71
N LYS A 73 0.42 9.77 -0.11
CA LYS A 73 1.69 9.63 -0.84
C LYS A 73 2.02 8.20 -1.24
N GLN A 74 1.52 7.21 -0.50
CA GLN A 74 1.82 5.79 -0.69
C GLN A 74 0.54 4.97 -0.88
N TYR A 75 -0.47 5.54 -1.54
CA TYR A 75 -1.82 4.99 -1.56
C TYR A 75 -1.88 3.57 -2.13
N GLN A 76 -1.10 3.26 -3.17
CA GLN A 76 -1.05 1.90 -3.73
C GLN A 76 -0.55 0.85 -2.72
N LEU A 77 0.29 1.23 -1.76
CA LEU A 77 0.78 0.32 -0.72
C LEU A 77 -0.24 0.16 0.41
N PHE A 78 -0.87 1.26 0.83
CA PHE A 78 -1.80 1.25 1.95
C PHE A 78 -3.22 0.78 1.58
N SER A 79 -3.65 1.00 0.34
CA SER A 79 -4.97 0.54 -0.15
C SER A 79 -5.15 -0.97 -0.01
N GLY A 80 -4.07 -1.74 -0.25
CA GLY A 80 -4.05 -3.19 -0.04
C GLY A 80 -4.17 -3.62 1.43
N CYS A 81 -3.79 -2.77 2.38
CA CYS A 81 -3.85 -3.04 3.82
C CYS A 81 -5.11 -2.54 4.51
N SER A 82 -5.95 -1.76 3.83
CA SER A 82 -7.22 -1.23 4.37
C SER A 82 -8.13 -2.31 4.96
N LYS A 83 -8.24 -3.47 4.28
CA LYS A 83 -9.02 -4.63 4.74
C LYS A 83 -8.40 -5.27 5.98
N ALA A 84 -7.08 -5.46 5.99
CA ALA A 84 -6.37 -6.06 7.12
C ALA A 84 -6.48 -5.20 8.39
N ILE A 85 -6.38 -3.88 8.27
CA ILE A 85 -6.59 -2.93 9.39
C ILE A 85 -8.04 -3.00 9.91
N GLY A 86 -9.00 -3.23 9.02
CA GLY A 86 -10.40 -3.43 9.39
C GLY A 86 -10.69 -4.73 10.14
N GLU A 87 -9.89 -5.78 9.92
CA GLU A 87 -10.03 -7.08 10.59
C GLU A 87 -9.37 -7.09 11.98
N SER A 88 -8.13 -6.62 12.09
CA SER A 88 -7.48 -6.43 13.39
C SER A 88 -6.27 -5.50 13.30
N CYS A 89 -5.90 -4.88 14.42
CA CYS A 89 -4.74 -4.03 14.50
C CYS A 89 -3.43 -4.77 14.21
N SER A 90 -3.28 -6.02 14.67
CA SER A 90 -2.10 -6.84 14.39
C SER A 90 -2.03 -7.25 12.91
N SER A 91 -3.16 -7.58 12.28
CA SER A 91 -3.23 -7.86 10.85
C SER A 91 -2.84 -6.63 10.03
N GLY A 92 -3.31 -5.44 10.43
CA GLY A 92 -2.94 -4.17 9.83
C GLY A 92 -1.44 -3.89 9.94
N GLU A 93 -0.85 -4.04 11.13
CA GLU A 93 0.58 -3.84 11.36
C GLU A 93 1.44 -4.79 10.51
N LEU A 94 1.07 -6.08 10.47
CA LEU A 94 1.73 -7.08 9.63
C LEU A 94 1.65 -6.74 8.14
N CYS A 95 0.49 -6.29 7.67
CA CYS A 95 0.33 -5.89 6.27
C CYS A 95 1.23 -4.70 5.93
N ILE A 96 1.24 -3.67 6.77
CA ILE A 96 2.08 -2.48 6.56
C ILE A 96 3.56 -2.88 6.56
N LYS A 97 4.03 -3.66 7.55
CA LYS A 97 5.42 -4.16 7.61
C LYS A 97 5.81 -4.96 6.36
N ASN A 98 4.93 -5.81 5.86
CA ASN A 98 5.18 -6.60 4.66
C ASN A 98 5.24 -5.71 3.40
N GLN A 99 4.35 -4.72 3.28
CA GLN A 99 4.34 -3.79 2.15
C GLN A 99 5.55 -2.83 2.18
N THR A 100 5.99 -2.43 3.37
CA THR A 100 7.18 -1.58 3.54
C THR A 100 8.48 -2.35 3.57
N LYS A 101 8.46 -3.70 3.47
CA LYS A 101 9.64 -4.58 3.60
C LYS A 101 10.47 -4.28 4.86
N GLY A 102 9.82 -3.87 5.95
CA GLY A 102 10.50 -3.51 7.20
C GLY A 102 11.29 -2.20 7.18
N LEU A 103 11.00 -1.27 6.25
CA LEU A 103 11.55 0.10 6.30
C LEU A 103 11.03 0.93 7.51
N PHE A 104 10.01 0.43 8.22
CA PHE A 104 9.37 1.07 9.36
C PHE A 104 9.05 0.04 10.45
#